data_AF-A0A845Y1Y5-F1
#
_entry.id   AF-A0A845Y1Y5-F1
#
_cell.length_a   1.000
_cell.length_b   1.000
_cell.length_c   1.000
_cell.angle_alpha   90.00
_cell.angle_beta   90.00
_cell.angle_gamma   90.00
#
_symmetry.space_group_name_H-M   'P 1'
#
loop_
_entity.id
_entity.type
_entity.pdbx_description
1 polymer ?
#
loop_
_entity_poly.entity_id
_entity_poly.type
_entity_poly.pdbx_seq_one_letter_code
_entity_poly.pdbx_strand_id
1 'polypeptide(L)' 'MNAHKIEITLTENGQLFLENLPFKKGESVEVIILEHRQPASAINDYPLAGKVIQYDEPYEPATDIQDWEVLQ' A
#
# COMPACT_ATOMS: atom_id res chain seq x y z
N MET A 1 16.25 -14.71 -0.31
CA MET A 1 16.89 -13.52 -0.91
C MET A 1 16.86 -12.44 0.15
N ASN A 2 18.02 -11.97 0.61
CA ASN A 2 18.09 -10.84 1.55
C ASN A 2 18.27 -9.56 0.71
N ALA A 3 17.28 -8.68 0.73
CA ALA A 3 17.28 -7.47 -0.08
C ALA A 3 17.31 -6.23 0.82
N HIS A 4 18.26 -5.33 0.57
CA HIS A 4 18.27 -4.00 1.18
C HIS A 4 17.59 -3.02 0.22
N LYS A 5 16.47 -2.44 0.64
CA LYS A 5 15.74 -1.42 -0.13
C LYS A 5 16.29 -0.03 0.22
N ILE A 6 16.65 0.73 -0.81
CA ILE A 6 17.02 2.14 -0.71
C ILE A 6 16.12 2.89 -1.70
N GLU A 7 15.43 3.94 -1.24
CA GLU A 7 14.58 4.79 -2.06
C GLU A 7 15.29 6.13 -2.30
N ILE A 8 15.56 6.46 -3.56
CA ILE A 8 16.24 7.69 -3.96
C ILE A 8 15.42 8.36 -5.07
N THR A 9 15.22 9.67 -4.95
CA THR A 9 14.73 10.50 -6.04
C THR A 9 15.91 10.90 -6.92
N LEU A 10 15.81 10.65 -8.23
CA LEU A 10 16.83 11.06 -9.20
C LEU A 10 16.95 12.58 -9.22
N THR A 11 18.15 13.09 -8.91
CA THR A 11 18.47 14.54 -8.96
C THR A 11 19.06 14.96 -10.31
N GLU A 12 19.62 14.01 -11.05
CA GLU A 12 20.20 14.21 -12.37
C GLU A 12 19.58 13.23 -13.38
N ASN A 13 19.45 13.68 -14.62
CA ASN A 13 18.84 12.87 -15.67
C ASN A 13 19.69 11.63 -15.97
N GLY A 14 19.14 10.45 -15.68
CA GLY A 14 19.75 9.18 -16.04
C GLY A 14 20.98 8.78 -15.20
N GLN A 15 21.28 9.50 -14.11
CA GLN A 15 22.38 9.15 -13.21
C GLN A 15 21.87 8.90 -11.79
N LEU A 16 22.34 7.81 -11.19
CA LEU A 16 22.05 7.41 -9.81
C LEU A 16 23.36 7.06 -9.12
N PHE A 17 23.70 7.79 -8.05
CA PHE A 17 24.85 7.50 -7.20
C PHE A 17 24.39 6.76 -5.95
N LEU A 18 24.93 5.55 -5.74
CA LEU A 18 24.68 4.72 -4.56
C LEU A 18 25.93 4.73 -3.68
N GLU A 19 25.82 5.29 -2.48
CA GLU A 19 26.90 5.35 -1.50
C GLU A 19 26.54 4.62 -0.21
N ASN A 20 27.54 4.25 0.58
CA ASN A 20 27.38 3.63 1.91
C ASN A 20 26.51 2.34 1.91
N LEU A 21 26.61 1.53 0.86
CA LEU A 21 25.93 0.24 0.82
C LEU A 21 26.48 -0.71 1.90
N PRO A 22 25.64 -1.54 2.54
CA PRO A 22 26.04 -2.43 3.64
C PRO A 22 26.77 -3.70 3.14
N PHE A 23 27.58 -3.58 2.09
CA PHE A 23 28.33 -4.68 1.47
C PHE A 23 29.83 -4.47 1.64
N LYS A 24 30.57 -5.56 1.71
CA LYS A 24 32.03 -5.56 1.85
C LYS A 24 32.72 -5.75 0.51
N LYS A 25 33.99 -5.34 0.46
CA LYS A 25 34.84 -5.58 -0.71
C LYS A 25 34.87 -7.07 -1.06
N GLY A 26 34.57 -7.39 -2.32
CA GLY A 26 34.59 -8.75 -2.86
C GLY A 26 33.23 -9.47 -2.84
N GLU A 27 32.19 -8.86 -2.25
CA GLU A 27 30.83 -9.40 -2.35
C GLU A 27 30.22 -9.05 -3.71
N SER A 28 29.58 -10.04 -4.34
CA SER A 28 28.81 -9.83 -5.56
C SER A 28 27.43 -9.32 -5.19
N VAL A 29 27.00 -8.24 -5.83
CA VAL A 29 25.71 -7.58 -5.57
C VAL A 29 24.93 -7.45 -6.86
N GLU A 30 23.62 -7.66 -6.79
CA GLU A 30 22.68 -7.43 -7.88
C GLU A 30 21.89 -6.15 -7.60
N VAL A 31 21.75 -5.29 -8.61
CA VAL A 31 21.00 -4.03 -8.51
C VAL A 31 19.77 -4.13 -9.39
N ILE A 32 18.59 -3.96 -8.77
CA ILE A 32 17.30 -3.93 -9.47
C ILE A 32 16.72 -2.52 -9.33
N ILE A 33 16.52 -1.83 -10.46
CA ILE A 33 15.92 -0.50 -10.50
C ILE A 33 14.44 -0.65 -10.86
N LEU A 34 13.57 -0.20 -9.97
CA LEU A 34 12.12 -0.18 -10.18
C LEU A 34 11.64 1.27 -10.18
N GLU A 35 10.74 1.60 -11.09
CA GLU A 35 10.03 2.88 -11.05
C GLU A 35 9.21 2.96 -9.75
N HIS A 36 9.54 3.93 -8.89
CA HIS A 36 8.76 4.18 -7.69
C HIS A 36 7.52 4.98 -8.05
N ARG A 37 6.44 4.28 -8.46
CA ARG A 37 5.12 4.89 -8.43
C ARG A 37 4.71 5.01 -6.98
N GLN A 38 4.64 6.25 -6.51
CA GLN A 38 3.93 6.54 -5.27
C GLN A 38 2.55 5.88 -5.42
N PRO A 39 2.14 4.98 -4.51
CA PRO A 39 0.77 4.48 -4.54
C PRO A 39 -0.09 5.73 -4.57
N ALA A 40 -0.92 5.88 -5.60
CA ALA A 40 -1.82 7.02 -5.74
C ALA A 40 -2.43 7.23 -4.36
N SER A 41 -2.11 8.38 -3.73
CA SER A 41 -2.32 8.63 -2.29
C SER A 41 -3.59 7.92 -1.89
N ALA A 42 -3.44 6.84 -1.10
CA ALA A 42 -4.51 5.92 -0.74
C ALA A 42 -5.81 6.73 -0.69
N ILE A 43 -6.66 6.56 -1.70
CA ILE A 43 -7.91 7.30 -1.80
C ILE A 43 -8.74 6.73 -0.68
N ASN A 44 -8.53 7.31 0.50
CA ASN A 44 -9.10 6.97 1.78
C ASN A 44 -9.40 5.46 1.92
N ASP A 45 -8.36 4.62 2.11
CA ASP A 45 -8.52 3.17 2.33
C ASP A 45 -9.48 2.86 3.50
N TYR A 46 -9.76 3.84 4.35
CA TYR A 46 -10.62 3.72 5.52
C TYR A 46 -11.62 4.88 5.60
N PRO A 47 -12.66 4.93 4.74
CA PRO A 47 -13.62 6.05 4.67
C PRO A 47 -14.44 6.26 5.95
N LEU A 48 -14.41 5.29 6.85
CA LEU A 48 -15.09 5.28 8.13
C LEU A 48 -14.16 5.53 9.33
N ALA A 49 -12.84 5.58 9.13
CA ALA A 49 -11.90 5.81 10.23
C ALA A 49 -12.15 7.18 10.90
N GLY A 50 -12.31 7.17 12.23
CA GLY A 50 -12.56 8.37 13.02
C GLY A 50 -14.00 8.90 12.96
N LYS A 51 -14.89 8.25 12.21
CA LYS A 51 -16.33 8.58 12.24
C LYS A 51 -17.02 7.81 13.35
N VAL A 52 -17.84 8.50 14.13
CA VAL A 52 -18.76 7.87 15.09
C VAL A 52 -19.97 7.40 14.29
N ILE A 53 -20.20 6.09 14.25
CA ILE A 53 -21.35 5.49 13.57
C ILE A 53 -22.41 5.18 14.63
N GLN A 54 -23.60 5.73 14.46
CA GLN A 54 -24.78 5.42 15.26
C GLN A 54 -25.71 4.53 14.43
N TYR A 55 -26.18 3.45 15.04
CA TYR A 55 -27.22 2.59 14.47
C TYR A 55 -28.53 2.93 15.19
N ASP A 56 -29.51 3.44 14.45
CA ASP A 56 -30.80 3.81 15.02
C ASP A 56 -31.59 2.57 15.44
N GLU A 57 -31.47 1.47 14.69
CA GLU A 57 -32.15 0.20 14.93
C GLU A 57 -31.15 -0.97 14.81
N PRO A 58 -30.29 -1.20 15.82
CA PRO A 58 -29.15 -2.11 15.70
C PRO A 58 -29.52 -3.60 15.63
N TYR A 59 -30.77 -3.94 15.94
CA TYR A 59 -31.27 -5.32 15.96
C TYR A 59 -32.17 -5.64 14.76
N GLU A 60 -32.52 -4.63 13.96
CA GLU A 60 -33.35 -4.86 12.79
C GLU A 60 -32.51 -5.43 11.64
N PRO A 61 -33.11 -6.25 10.76
CA PRO A 61 -32.43 -6.75 9.58
C PRO A 61 -31.92 -5.60 8.70
N ALA A 62 -30.74 -5.79 8.11
CA ALA A 62 -30.13 -4.77 7.23
C ALA A 62 -30.91 -4.52 5.92
N THR A 63 -31.84 -5.42 5.56
CA THR A 63 -32.65 -5.38 4.34
C THR A 63 -33.98 -6.11 4.58
N ASP A 64 -35.00 -5.86 3.76
CA ASP A 64 -36.29 -6.53 3.89
C ASP A 64 -36.17 -8.04 3.61
N ILE A 65 -37.05 -8.85 4.18
CA ILE A 65 -37.06 -10.30 3.96
C ILE A 65 -37.26 -10.66 2.47
N GLN A 66 -37.96 -9.82 1.71
CA GLN A 66 -38.20 -10.01 0.27
C GLN A 66 -36.95 -9.81 -0.60
N ASP A 67 -35.91 -9.15 -0.08
CA ASP A 67 -34.66 -8.87 -0.80
C ASP A 67 -33.67 -10.06 -0.72
N TRP A 68 -33.98 -11.08 0.07
CA TRP A 68 -33.14 -12.29 0.17
C TRP A 68 -33.39 -13.23 -0.99
N GLU A 69 -32.43 -13.29 -1.93
CA GLU A 69 -32.48 -14.18 -3.10
C GLU A 69 -32.65 -15.67 -2.74
N VAL A 70 -32.25 -16.08 -1.54
CA VAL A 70 -32.34 -17.48 -1.06
C VAL A 70 -33.78 -17.89 -0.73
N LEU A 71 -34.69 -16.93 -0.53
CA LEU A 71 -36.09 -17.17 -0.18
C LEU A 71 -37.05 -17.12 -1.38
N GLN A 72 -36.53 -16.93 -2.61
CA GLN A 72 -37.29 -17.00 -3.87
C GLN A 72 -37.16 -18.38 -4.54
#